data_AF-A0A7S0KZK0-F1
#
_entry.id   AF-A0A7S0KZK0-F1
#
_cell.length_a   1.000
_cell.length_b   1.000
_cell.length_c   1.000
_cell.angle_alpha   90.00
_cell.angle_beta   90.00
_cell.angle_gamma   90.00
#
_symmetry.space_group_name_H-M   'P 1'
#
loop_
_entity.id
_entity.type
_entity.pdbx_description
1 polymer ?
#
loop_
_entity_poly.entity_id
_entity_poly.type
_entity_poly.pdbx_seq_one_letter_code
_entity_poly.pdbx_strand_id
1 'polypeptide(L)'
;VDLWPSSEALRAVLAAPLDLLRRKYAALVLPAFQFERPGIDDDFGSWFAKVPRTLSQMRDCIASGQCAAFYAHSSPETHGSTPYERWWSQAAGSEPLSIPCFKNQRYEPYVVLPNLPSTPIYSEAFTGYGKNKIELVTHLRFAGFKFFALPAAFVVHMPHPKSDQKRLWEAGPHRQKMDRLFQRFVAQLIANYQRPRTPSCTAGRLL
;
A
#
# COMPACT_ATOMS: atom_id res chain seq x y z
N VAL A 1 2.53 11.32 11.03
CA VAL A 1 1.89 10.11 10.48
C VAL A 1 1.56 10.41 9.04
N ASP A 2 2.19 9.72 8.09
CA ASP A 2 2.08 10.06 6.67
C ASP A 2 0.72 9.66 6.08
N LEU A 3 0.09 8.60 6.58
CA LEU A 3 -1.22 8.15 6.12
C LEU A 3 -2.24 7.92 7.23
N TRP A 4 -3.45 8.37 6.97
CA TRP A 4 -4.58 8.31 7.88
C TRP A 4 -5.67 7.37 7.35
N PRO A 5 -6.16 6.40 8.15
CA PRO A 5 -7.22 5.49 7.71
C PRO A 5 -8.59 6.17 7.65
N SER A 6 -9.45 5.69 6.75
CA SER A 6 -10.87 6.05 6.70
C SER A 6 -11.59 5.66 8.01
N SER A 7 -12.68 6.36 8.35
CA SER A 7 -13.47 6.06 9.55
C SER A 7 -14.07 4.65 9.52
N GLU A 8 -14.28 4.09 8.33
CA GLU A 8 -14.84 2.76 8.14
C GLU A 8 -13.77 1.67 8.11
N ALA A 9 -12.47 1.99 8.15
CA ALA A 9 -11.40 1.01 7.95
C ALA A 9 -11.48 -0.17 8.93
N LEU A 10 -11.63 0.10 10.24
CA LEU A 10 -11.77 -0.96 11.23
C LEU A 10 -13.04 -1.78 11.00
N ARG A 11 -14.18 -1.12 10.72
CA ARG A 11 -15.45 -1.80 10.45
C ARG A 11 -15.36 -2.70 9.23
N ALA A 12 -14.70 -2.24 8.16
CA ALA A 12 -14.49 -2.99 6.94
C ALA A 12 -13.60 -4.22 7.18
N VAL A 13 -12.55 -4.09 7.99
CA VAL A 13 -11.70 -5.24 8.39
C VAL A 13 -12.53 -6.27 9.16
N LEU A 14 -13.32 -5.84 10.15
CA LEU A 14 -14.15 -6.73 10.96
C LEU A 14 -15.31 -7.36 10.17
N ALA A 15 -15.78 -6.70 9.11
CA ALA A 15 -16.81 -7.21 8.22
C ALA A 15 -16.26 -8.14 7.12
N ALA A 16 -14.93 -8.28 6.99
CA ALA A 16 -14.35 -9.20 6.02
C ALA A 16 -14.69 -10.66 6.39
N PRO A 17 -14.79 -11.57 5.41
CA PRO A 17 -15.13 -12.97 5.66
C PRO A 17 -14.23 -13.62 6.71
N LEU A 18 -14.83 -14.37 7.64
CA LEU A 18 -14.09 -15.01 8.73
C LEU A 18 -13.05 -16.01 8.23
N ASP A 19 -13.31 -16.70 7.12
CA ASP A 19 -12.33 -17.61 6.52
C ASP A 19 -11.12 -16.82 6.03
N LEU A 20 -11.32 -15.64 5.43
CA LEU A 20 -10.24 -14.76 5.01
C LEU A 20 -9.45 -14.18 6.19
N LEU A 21 -10.13 -13.72 7.24
CA LEU A 21 -9.48 -13.20 8.46
C LEU A 21 -8.68 -14.26 9.21
N ARG A 22 -9.11 -15.53 9.14
CA ARG A 22 -8.40 -16.67 9.76
C ARG A 22 -7.30 -17.27 8.86
N ARG A 23 -7.23 -16.89 7.58
CA ARG A 23 -6.17 -17.38 6.68
C ARG A 23 -4.81 -16.86 7.13
N LYS A 24 -3.94 -17.80 7.48
CA LYS A 24 -2.53 -17.54 7.83
C LYS A 24 -1.77 -16.70 6.79
N TYR A 25 -2.11 -16.85 5.51
CA TYR A 25 -1.42 -16.22 4.38
C TYR A 25 -2.35 -15.27 3.59
N ALA A 26 -3.04 -14.38 4.30
CA ALA A 26 -3.86 -13.32 3.70
C ALA A 26 -3.31 -11.94 4.08
N ALA A 27 -3.23 -11.04 3.09
CA ALA A 27 -2.88 -9.65 3.27
C ALA A 27 -4.02 -8.78 2.71
N LEU A 28 -4.72 -8.06 3.60
CA LEU A 28 -5.79 -7.16 3.20
C LEU A 28 -5.19 -5.80 2.86
N VAL A 29 -5.20 -5.45 1.58
CA VAL A 29 -4.71 -4.17 1.08
C VAL A 29 -5.75 -3.09 1.35
N LEU A 30 -5.33 -1.98 1.96
CA LEU A 30 -6.07 -0.72 1.96
C LEU A 30 -5.57 0.14 0.79
N PRO A 31 -6.42 0.45 -0.20
CA PRO A 31 -6.09 1.42 -1.23
C PRO A 31 -5.68 2.77 -0.62
N ALA A 32 -4.65 3.38 -1.20
CA ALA A 32 -4.11 4.64 -0.74
C ALA A 32 -4.49 5.78 -1.68
N PHE A 33 -4.77 6.95 -1.12
CA PHE A 33 -5.09 8.18 -1.84
C PHE A 33 -4.23 9.34 -1.33
N GLN A 34 -4.19 10.43 -2.08
CA GLN A 34 -3.53 11.68 -1.71
C GLN A 34 -4.33 12.88 -2.17
N PHE A 35 -4.01 14.04 -1.61
CA PHE A 35 -4.33 15.33 -2.23
C PHE A 35 -3.37 15.61 -3.38
N GLU A 36 -3.88 16.13 -4.51
CA GLU A 36 -3.08 16.44 -5.70
C GLU A 36 -2.33 17.78 -5.60
N ARG A 37 -2.93 18.75 -4.91
CA ARG A 37 -2.36 20.10 -4.75
C ARG A 37 -2.52 20.59 -3.32
N PRO A 38 -1.85 19.97 -2.35
CA PRO A 38 -1.90 20.50 -1.01
C PRO A 38 -1.19 21.86 -0.96
N GLY A 39 -1.91 22.89 -0.50
CA GLY A 39 -1.27 24.10 0.00
C GLY A 39 -0.25 23.75 1.09
N ILE A 40 1.01 24.09 0.84
CA ILE A 40 2.16 23.72 1.69
C ILE A 40 2.15 24.54 3.00
N ASP A 41 1.40 25.64 3.03
CA ASP A 41 1.32 26.60 4.14
C ASP A 41 0.25 26.26 5.19
N ASP A 42 -0.67 25.34 4.87
CA ASP A 42 -1.70 24.89 5.80
C ASP A 42 -1.07 23.95 6.86
N ASP A 43 -1.30 24.24 8.14
CA ASP A 43 -0.83 23.37 9.21
C ASP A 43 -1.49 21.98 9.18
N PHE A 44 -0.91 21.03 9.92
CA PHE A 44 -1.43 19.67 9.98
C PHE A 44 -2.90 19.62 10.44
N GLY A 45 -3.33 20.52 11.33
CA GLY A 45 -4.69 20.58 11.85
C GLY A 45 -5.71 20.96 10.77
N SER A 46 -5.38 21.94 9.93
CA SER A 46 -6.19 22.36 8.77
C SER A 46 -6.40 21.20 7.81
N TRP A 47 -5.34 20.49 7.44
CA TRP A 47 -5.45 19.30 6.58
C TRP A 47 -6.21 18.16 7.24
N PHE A 48 -6.00 17.96 8.53
CA PHE A 48 -6.69 16.92 9.30
C PHE A 48 -8.20 17.13 9.39
N ALA A 49 -8.66 18.38 9.37
CA ALA A 49 -10.08 18.72 9.27
C ALA A 49 -10.65 18.44 7.86
N LYS A 50 -9.83 18.60 6.81
CA LYS A 50 -10.23 18.42 5.40
C LYS A 50 -10.08 16.98 4.89
N VAL A 51 -9.35 16.12 5.60
CA VAL A 51 -9.08 14.74 5.14
C VAL A 51 -10.40 13.98 4.92
N PRO A 52 -10.61 13.37 3.74
CA PRO A 52 -11.76 12.51 3.53
C PRO A 52 -11.71 11.32 4.48
N ARG A 53 -12.76 11.16 5.30
CA ARG A 53 -12.87 10.07 6.27
C ARG A 53 -13.80 8.97 5.78
N THR A 54 -14.79 9.32 4.96
CA THR A 54 -15.76 8.37 4.40
C THR A 54 -15.54 8.14 2.90
N LEU A 55 -16.07 7.03 2.38
CA LEU A 55 -16.09 6.79 0.92
C LEU A 55 -16.77 7.92 0.14
N SER A 56 -17.87 8.48 0.66
CA SER A 56 -18.58 9.58 0.00
C SER A 56 -17.69 10.80 -0.13
N GLN A 57 -17.04 11.21 0.98
CA GLN A 57 -16.12 12.34 0.98
C GLN A 57 -14.93 12.11 0.03
N MET A 58 -14.43 10.87 -0.05
CA MET A 58 -13.35 10.56 -0.98
C MET A 58 -13.82 10.61 -2.44
N ARG A 59 -15.05 10.16 -2.74
CA ARG A 59 -15.65 10.32 -4.08
C ARG A 59 -15.77 11.79 -4.45
N ASP A 60 -16.27 12.61 -3.54
CA ASP A 60 -16.42 14.05 -3.75
C ASP A 60 -15.05 14.71 -3.99
N CYS A 61 -14.03 14.34 -3.22
CA CYS A 61 -12.66 14.85 -3.38
C CYS A 61 -12.02 14.45 -4.73
N ILE A 62 -12.28 13.23 -5.20
CA ILE A 62 -11.81 12.80 -6.53
C ILE A 62 -12.59 13.50 -7.64
N ALA A 63 -13.91 13.60 -7.51
CA ALA A 63 -14.78 14.25 -8.50
C ALA A 63 -14.45 15.74 -8.66
N SER A 64 -14.04 16.42 -7.58
CA SER A 64 -13.56 17.80 -7.59
C SER A 64 -12.12 17.95 -8.08
N GLY A 65 -11.41 16.86 -8.37
CA GLY A 65 -10.00 16.86 -8.78
C GLY A 65 -9.01 17.21 -7.66
N GLN A 66 -9.45 17.20 -6.41
CA GLN A 66 -8.62 17.51 -5.24
C GLN A 66 -7.83 16.31 -4.73
N CYS A 67 -8.34 15.09 -4.95
CA CYS A 67 -7.71 13.84 -4.56
C CYS A 67 -7.46 12.93 -5.77
N ALA A 68 -6.46 12.05 -5.64
CA ALA A 68 -6.21 10.96 -6.57
C ALA A 68 -5.70 9.71 -5.84
N ALA A 69 -5.61 8.59 -6.55
CA ALA A 69 -4.88 7.42 -6.05
C ALA A 69 -3.42 7.82 -5.74
N PHE A 70 -2.86 7.26 -4.66
CA PHE A 70 -1.54 7.65 -4.18
C PHE A 70 -0.46 7.41 -5.25
N TYR A 71 0.33 8.45 -5.53
CA TYR A 71 1.33 8.48 -6.59
C TYR A 71 0.85 8.13 -8.00
N ALA A 72 -0.45 8.31 -8.30
CA ALA A 72 -1.02 8.02 -9.62
C ALA A 72 -0.26 8.69 -10.77
N HIS A 73 0.27 9.90 -10.56
CA HIS A 73 0.97 10.67 -11.59
C HIS A 73 2.50 10.66 -11.45
N SER A 74 3.02 10.60 -10.23
CA SER A 74 4.46 10.74 -9.95
C SER A 74 5.21 9.42 -9.90
N SER A 75 4.56 8.33 -9.50
CA SER A 75 5.17 7.01 -9.41
C SER A 75 4.08 5.91 -9.43
N PRO A 76 3.33 5.77 -10.55
CA PRO A 76 2.18 4.87 -10.64
C PRO A 76 2.55 3.41 -10.35
N GLU A 77 3.83 3.04 -10.47
CA GLU A 77 4.29 1.69 -10.23
C GLU A 77 4.20 1.26 -8.76
N THR A 78 4.19 2.21 -7.81
CA THR A 78 4.19 1.94 -6.37
C THR A 78 2.84 1.46 -5.83
N HIS A 79 1.73 1.91 -6.41
CA HIS A 79 0.38 1.51 -5.99
C HIS A 79 -0.46 0.90 -7.12
N GLY A 80 0.02 0.89 -8.36
CA GLY A 80 -0.73 0.49 -9.55
C GLY A 80 -1.16 -0.98 -9.63
N SER A 81 -0.68 -1.86 -8.75
CA SER A 81 -1.20 -3.25 -8.67
C SER A 81 -2.53 -3.33 -7.91
N THR A 82 -2.90 -2.29 -7.15
CA THR A 82 -4.22 -2.18 -6.52
C THR A 82 -5.30 -2.00 -7.60
N PRO A 83 -6.39 -2.79 -7.59
CA PRO A 83 -7.43 -2.71 -8.61
C PRO A 83 -8.42 -1.56 -8.33
N TYR A 84 -7.95 -0.31 -8.36
CA TYR A 84 -8.73 0.87 -7.96
C TYR A 84 -10.10 0.98 -8.66
N GLU A 85 -10.18 0.77 -9.97
CA GLU A 85 -11.45 0.86 -10.72
C GLU A 85 -12.48 -0.15 -10.23
N ARG A 86 -12.09 -1.42 -10.11
CA ARG A 86 -12.95 -2.49 -9.59
C ARG A 86 -13.28 -2.28 -8.12
N TRP A 87 -12.34 -1.74 -7.35
CA TRP A 87 -12.54 -1.43 -5.93
C TRP A 87 -13.60 -0.33 -5.76
N TRP A 88 -13.56 0.71 -6.59
CA TRP A 88 -14.56 1.79 -6.59
C TRP A 88 -15.98 1.33 -6.91
N SER A 89 -16.14 0.25 -7.67
CA SER A 89 -17.45 -0.32 -8.00
C SER A 89 -18.00 -1.29 -6.95
N GLN A 90 -17.22 -1.64 -5.92
CA GLN A 90 -17.71 -2.51 -4.84
C GLN A 90 -18.61 -1.76 -3.87
N ALA A 91 -19.65 -2.46 -3.40
CA ALA A 91 -20.43 -2.00 -2.27
C ALA A 91 -19.66 -2.23 -0.96
N ALA A 92 -20.01 -1.49 0.09
CA ALA A 92 -19.53 -1.81 1.43
C ALA A 92 -20.04 -3.19 1.85
N GLY A 93 -19.17 -4.02 2.42
CA GLY A 93 -19.50 -5.42 2.79
C GLY A 93 -19.36 -6.43 1.65
N SER A 94 -18.99 -6.00 0.43
CA SER A 94 -18.59 -6.94 -0.62
C SER A 94 -17.32 -7.72 -0.24
N GLU A 95 -17.16 -8.86 -0.87
CA GLU A 95 -15.97 -9.70 -0.77
C GLU A 95 -14.68 -8.93 -1.16
N PRO A 96 -13.57 -9.09 -0.41
CA PRO A 96 -12.30 -8.49 -0.79
C PRO A 96 -11.77 -8.92 -2.15
N LEU A 97 -11.34 -7.95 -2.95
CA LEU A 97 -10.93 -8.18 -4.33
C LEU A 97 -9.53 -8.78 -4.41
N SER A 98 -9.44 -10.03 -4.88
CA SER A 98 -8.15 -10.68 -5.13
C SER A 98 -7.26 -9.85 -6.07
N ILE A 99 -5.99 -9.72 -5.70
CA ILE A 99 -4.90 -9.17 -6.51
C ILE A 99 -4.05 -10.35 -6.97
N PRO A 100 -4.36 -10.95 -8.14
CA PRO A 100 -3.78 -12.24 -8.54
C PRO A 100 -2.30 -12.14 -8.93
N CYS A 101 -1.83 -10.95 -9.29
CA CYS A 101 -0.47 -10.70 -9.75
C CYS A 101 -0.04 -9.26 -9.43
N PHE A 102 1.28 -9.03 -9.35
CA PHE A 102 1.83 -7.68 -9.21
C PHE A 102 2.34 -7.18 -10.55
N LYS A 103 2.00 -5.93 -10.90
CA LYS A 103 2.44 -5.32 -12.17
C LYS A 103 3.95 -5.08 -12.22
N ASN A 104 4.60 -4.93 -11.07
CA ASN A 104 6.03 -4.68 -10.93
C ASN A 104 6.51 -5.02 -9.50
N GLN A 105 7.81 -4.86 -9.23
CA GLN A 105 8.44 -5.17 -7.93
C GLN A 105 8.42 -4.01 -6.91
N ARG A 106 7.91 -2.84 -7.29
CA ARG A 106 7.85 -1.63 -6.45
C ARG A 106 6.53 -1.46 -5.73
N TYR A 107 5.59 -2.40 -5.89
CA TYR A 107 4.28 -2.33 -5.26
C TYR A 107 4.42 -2.29 -3.73
N GLU A 108 3.92 -1.23 -3.09
CA GLU A 108 4.07 -0.93 -1.67
C GLU A 108 2.75 -0.51 -0.98
N PRO A 109 1.72 -1.37 -1.01
CA PRO A 109 0.43 -1.09 -0.38
C PRO A 109 0.51 -1.03 1.15
N TYR A 110 -0.52 -0.44 1.74
CA TYR A 110 -0.84 -0.60 3.16
C TYR A 110 -1.61 -1.90 3.33
N VAL A 111 -1.19 -2.74 4.27
CA VAL A 111 -1.77 -4.07 4.49
C VAL A 111 -2.15 -4.29 5.94
N VAL A 112 -3.31 -4.92 6.16
CA VAL A 112 -3.63 -5.61 7.40
C VAL A 112 -3.20 -7.06 7.27
N LEU A 113 -2.48 -7.55 8.26
CA LEU A 113 -1.92 -8.89 8.30
C LEU A 113 -2.40 -9.64 9.55
N PRO A 114 -2.47 -10.98 9.50
CA PRO A 114 -2.69 -11.78 10.68
C PRO A 114 -1.52 -11.61 11.66
N ASN A 115 -1.83 -11.38 12.94
CA ASN A 115 -0.82 -11.30 13.99
C ASN A 115 -0.40 -12.71 14.43
N LEU A 116 0.53 -13.31 13.70
CA LEU A 116 1.04 -14.65 13.95
C LEU A 116 2.57 -14.61 14.00
N PRO A 117 3.23 -15.48 14.79
CA PRO A 117 4.70 -15.55 14.83
C PRO A 117 5.36 -15.80 13.47
N SER A 118 4.63 -16.41 12.54
CA SER A 118 5.10 -16.68 11.17
C SER A 118 4.87 -15.54 10.19
N THR A 119 4.16 -14.47 10.60
CA THR A 119 3.90 -13.33 9.73
C THR A 119 5.19 -12.53 9.59
N PRO A 120 5.70 -12.31 8.36
CA PRO A 120 6.81 -11.40 8.12
C PRO A 120 6.58 -10.04 8.78
N ILE A 121 7.62 -9.53 9.44
CA ILE A 121 7.65 -8.19 10.02
C ILE A 121 8.68 -7.34 9.28
N TYR A 122 8.61 -6.03 9.47
CA TYR A 122 9.58 -5.12 8.89
C TYR A 122 11.00 -5.43 9.36
N SER A 123 11.96 -5.39 8.43
CA SER A 123 13.37 -5.50 8.77
C SER A 123 13.94 -4.14 9.18
N GLU A 124 14.46 -4.05 10.40
CA GLU A 124 15.10 -2.83 10.94
C GLU A 124 16.37 -2.41 10.16
N ALA A 125 16.91 -3.28 9.30
CA ALA A 125 18.05 -2.96 8.44
C ALA A 125 17.69 -1.94 7.33
N PHE A 126 16.42 -1.90 6.92
CA PHE A 126 15.91 -0.90 5.99
C PHE A 126 15.56 0.35 6.79
N THR A 127 16.30 1.43 6.58
CA THR A 127 16.24 2.64 7.41
C THR A 127 15.93 3.87 6.58
N GLY A 128 15.42 4.92 7.23
CA GLY A 128 15.16 6.21 6.59
C GLY A 128 13.92 6.17 5.70
N TYR A 129 14.07 6.62 4.45
CA TYR A 129 12.97 6.68 3.49
C TYR A 129 13.16 5.64 2.40
N GLY A 130 12.06 5.08 1.89
CA GLY A 130 12.07 4.13 0.76
C GLY A 130 12.45 2.71 1.14
N LYS A 131 12.02 1.75 0.32
CA LYS A 131 12.22 0.29 0.45
C LYS A 131 11.57 -0.40 1.66
N ASN A 132 11.22 0.28 2.75
CA ASN A 132 10.60 -0.37 3.91
C ASN A 132 9.32 -1.16 3.54
N LYS A 133 8.34 -0.48 2.95
CA LYS A 133 7.11 -1.16 2.51
C LYS A 133 7.38 -2.20 1.43
N ILE A 134 8.29 -1.90 0.51
CA ILE A 134 8.65 -2.81 -0.60
C ILE A 134 9.29 -4.09 -0.06
N GLU A 135 10.17 -4.03 0.93
CA GLU A 135 10.80 -5.22 1.52
C GLU A 135 9.77 -6.12 2.19
N LEU A 136 8.92 -5.56 3.05
CA LEU A 136 7.88 -6.35 3.71
C LEU A 136 6.95 -7.00 2.69
N VAL A 137 6.43 -6.22 1.72
CA VAL A 137 5.53 -6.73 0.68
C VAL A 137 6.22 -7.79 -0.17
N THR A 138 7.51 -7.63 -0.45
CA THR A 138 8.30 -8.66 -1.13
C THR A 138 8.42 -9.93 -0.28
N HIS A 139 8.71 -9.83 1.02
CA HIS A 139 8.76 -11.00 1.90
C HIS A 139 7.42 -11.74 1.93
N LEU A 140 6.32 -11.01 2.15
CA LEU A 140 4.96 -11.57 2.13
C LEU A 140 4.68 -12.34 0.83
N ARG A 141 5.09 -11.76 -0.32
CA ARG A 141 4.98 -12.38 -1.66
C ARG A 141 5.72 -13.72 -1.76
N PHE A 142 6.92 -13.83 -1.17
CA PHE A 142 7.70 -15.08 -1.12
C PHE A 142 7.15 -16.08 -0.09
N ALA A 143 6.71 -15.59 1.08
CA ALA A 143 6.16 -16.39 2.16
C ALA A 143 4.80 -17.04 1.81
N GLY A 144 4.13 -16.56 0.76
CA GLY A 144 2.91 -17.17 0.24
C GLY A 144 1.63 -16.39 0.47
N PHE A 145 1.73 -15.16 0.95
CA PHE A 145 0.56 -14.32 1.17
C PHE A 145 -0.16 -14.03 -0.14
N LYS A 146 -1.48 -14.16 -0.08
CA LYS A 146 -2.41 -13.71 -1.12
C LYS A 146 -2.94 -12.34 -0.71
N PHE A 147 -3.04 -11.44 -1.69
CA PHE A 147 -3.37 -10.04 -1.48
C PHE A 147 -4.79 -9.77 -1.93
N PHE A 148 -5.54 -9.04 -1.12
CA PHE A 148 -6.94 -8.72 -1.38
C PHE A 148 -7.21 -7.26 -1.07
N ALA A 149 -7.70 -6.47 -2.03
CA ALA A 149 -8.11 -5.09 -1.78
C ALA A 149 -9.44 -5.07 -1.01
N LEU A 150 -9.42 -4.50 0.19
CA LEU A 150 -10.56 -4.47 1.10
C LEU A 150 -11.55 -3.36 0.71
N PRO A 151 -12.83 -3.68 0.38
CA PRO A 151 -13.83 -2.69 0.02
C PRO A 151 -14.11 -1.71 1.16
N ALA A 152 -14.48 -0.47 0.82
CA ALA A 152 -14.83 0.59 1.75
C ALA A 152 -13.76 1.08 2.75
N ALA A 153 -12.64 0.37 2.89
CA ALA A 153 -11.47 0.82 3.64
C ALA A 153 -10.47 1.49 2.71
N PHE A 154 -9.92 2.64 3.13
CA PHE A 154 -8.80 3.27 2.44
C PHE A 154 -7.92 4.03 3.43
N VAL A 155 -6.77 4.48 2.95
CA VAL A 155 -5.87 5.38 3.68
C VAL A 155 -5.60 6.62 2.83
N VAL A 156 -5.43 7.77 3.49
CA VAL A 156 -5.15 9.06 2.83
C VAL A 156 -3.80 9.58 3.28
N HIS A 157 -2.93 9.90 2.32
CA HIS A 157 -1.68 10.55 2.59
C HIS A 157 -1.93 11.99 3.02
N MET A 158 -1.59 12.28 4.26
CA MET A 158 -1.71 13.61 4.83
C MET A 158 -0.68 14.53 4.18
N PRO A 159 -1.05 15.74 3.74
CA PRO A 159 -0.06 16.69 3.30
C PRO A 159 0.91 17.06 4.42
N HIS A 160 2.20 17.03 4.11
CA HIS A 160 3.26 17.44 5.02
C HIS A 160 4.52 17.83 4.23
N PRO A 161 5.39 18.67 4.81
CA PRO A 161 6.70 18.96 4.22
C PRO A 161 7.54 17.69 4.03
N LYS A 162 8.52 17.77 3.13
CA LYS A 162 9.54 16.70 3.01
C LYS A 162 10.30 16.60 4.35
N SER A 163 10.44 15.37 4.85
CA SER A 163 11.29 15.08 5.99
C SER A 163 12.77 15.11 5.60
N ASP A 164 13.67 15.20 6.59
CA ASP A 164 15.11 15.04 6.35
C ASP A 164 15.45 13.70 5.72
N GLN A 165 14.74 12.64 6.13
CA GLN A 165 14.92 11.30 5.56
C GLN A 165 14.56 11.27 4.07
N LYS A 166 13.50 12.00 3.66
CA LYS A 166 13.16 12.16 2.23
C LYS A 166 14.26 12.92 1.47
N ARG A 167 14.78 14.01 2.05
CA ARG A 167 15.90 14.77 1.45
C ARG A 167 17.16 13.92 1.29
N LEU A 168 17.53 13.15 2.31
CA LEU A 168 18.67 12.21 2.28
C LEU A 168 18.49 11.11 1.22
N TRP A 169 17.26 10.61 1.06
CA TRP A 169 16.94 9.65 0.02
C TRP A 169 17.09 10.25 -1.38
N GLU A 170 16.61 11.47 -1.59
CA GLU A 170 16.73 12.20 -2.86
C GLU A 170 18.19 12.54 -3.19
N ALA A 171 19.04 12.80 -2.18
CA ALA A 171 20.47 13.03 -2.37
C ALA A 171 21.22 11.81 -2.95
N GLY A 172 20.76 10.58 -2.67
CA GLY A 172 21.19 9.38 -3.40
C GLY A 172 22.05 8.36 -2.66
N PRO A 173 23.11 8.71 -1.88
CA PRO A 173 23.98 7.71 -1.25
C PRO A 173 23.23 6.73 -0.35
N HIS A 174 22.30 7.23 0.48
CA HIS A 174 21.45 6.38 1.33
C HIS A 174 20.53 5.48 0.49
N ARG A 175 19.92 6.03 -0.56
CA ARG A 175 19.10 5.26 -1.52
C ARG A 175 19.88 4.11 -2.14
N GLN A 176 21.09 4.35 -2.63
CA GLN A 176 21.95 3.32 -3.22
C GLN A 176 22.32 2.22 -2.20
N LYS A 177 22.56 2.60 -0.93
CA LYS A 177 22.77 1.64 0.16
C LYS A 177 21.54 0.74 0.34
N MET A 178 20.35 1.32 0.40
CA MET A 178 19.09 0.57 0.54
C MET A 178 18.78 -0.28 -0.70
N ASP A 179 19.09 0.19 -1.91
CA ASP A 179 18.96 -0.59 -3.14
C ASP A 179 19.85 -1.84 -3.14
N ARG A 180 21.12 -1.71 -2.74
CA ARG A 180 22.05 -2.86 -2.60
C ARG A 180 21.61 -3.81 -1.49
N LEU A 181 21.09 -3.29 -0.38
CA LEU A 181 20.52 -4.12 0.68
C LEU A 181 19.30 -4.91 0.16
N PHE A 182 18.42 -4.25 -0.58
CA PHE A 182 17.24 -4.89 -1.17
C PHE A 182 17.61 -6.02 -2.14
N GLN A 183 18.64 -5.84 -2.97
CA GLN A 183 19.12 -6.91 -3.86
C GLN A 183 19.60 -8.15 -3.09
N ARG A 184 20.38 -7.95 -2.01
CA ARG A 184 20.83 -9.05 -1.14
C ARG A 184 19.66 -9.74 -0.43
N PHE A 185 18.70 -8.94 0.04
CA PHE A 185 17.49 -9.45 0.66
C PHE A 185 16.68 -10.34 -0.30
N VAL A 186 16.47 -9.89 -1.54
CA VAL A 186 15.78 -10.70 -2.56
C VAL A 186 16.54 -12.00 -2.85
N ALA A 187 17.88 -11.96 -2.93
CA ALA A 187 18.69 -13.17 -3.11
C ALA A 187 18.51 -14.16 -1.94
N GLN A 188 18.44 -13.67 -0.71
CA GLN A 188 18.15 -14.49 0.47
C GLN A 188 16.73 -15.10 0.41
N LEU A 189 15.72 -14.33 0.00
CA LEU A 189 14.37 -14.85 -0.19
C LEU A 189 14.32 -15.93 -1.27
N ILE A 190 15.07 -15.77 -2.37
CA ILE A 190 15.20 -16.80 -3.42
C ILE A 190 15.84 -18.06 -2.84
N ALA A 191 16.91 -17.95 -2.04
CA ALA A 191 17.52 -19.12 -1.41
C ALA A 191 16.56 -19.85 -0.45
N ASN A 192 15.75 -19.09 0.31
CA ASN A 192 14.85 -19.66 1.32
C ASN A 192 13.54 -20.21 0.75
N TYR A 193 12.99 -19.58 -0.29
CA TYR A 193 11.64 -19.85 -0.80
C TYR A 193 11.61 -20.27 -2.27
N GLN A 194 12.76 -20.28 -2.96
CA GLN A 194 12.95 -20.55 -4.40
C GLN A 194 12.37 -19.48 -5.34
N ARG A 195 11.09 -19.14 -5.20
CA ARG A 195 10.39 -18.16 -6.05
C ARG A 195 9.24 -17.46 -5.33
N PRO A 196 8.83 -16.25 -5.75
CA PRO A 196 7.64 -15.61 -5.21
C PRO A 196 6.39 -16.42 -5.55
N ARG A 197 5.48 -16.59 -4.58
CA ARG A 197 4.23 -17.37 -4.76
C ARG A 197 3.07 -16.56 -5.33
N THR A 198 3.16 -15.23 -5.29
CA THR A 198 2.26 -14.35 -6.02
C THR A 198 2.98 -13.92 -7.31
N PRO A 199 2.45 -14.23 -8.50
CA PRO A 199 3.14 -14.01 -9.76
C PRO A 199 3.25 -12.53 -10.13
N SER A 200 4.13 -12.23 -11.06
CA SER A 200 4.10 -10.95 -11.76
C SER A 200 3.01 -11.03 -12.84
N CYS A 201 2.34 -9.92 -13.15
CA CYS A 201 1.35 -9.93 -14.21
C CYS A 201 2.05 -10.17 -15.55
N THR A 202 1.54 -11.11 -16.35
CA THR A 202 1.99 -11.29 -17.73
C THR A 202 1.54 -10.07 -18.54
N ALA A 203 2.45 -9.49 -19.34
CA ALA A 203 2.06 -8.49 -20.34
C ALA A 203 1.08 -9.17 -21.32
N GLY A 204 -0.19 -8.78 -21.26
CA GLY A 204 -1.24 -9.29 -22.14
C GLY A 204 -1.95 -10.55 -21.64
N ARG A 205 -3.04 -10.33 -20.89
CA ARG A 205 -4.37 -10.97 -21.06
C ARG A 205 -5.29 -10.34 -20.02
N LEU A 206 -5.65 -9.10 -20.29
CA LEU A 206 -7.00 -8.65 -19.95
C LEU A 206 -7.90 -9.49 -20.88
N LEU A 207 -8.63 -10.44 -20.28
CA LEU A 207 -9.79 -11.03 -20.97
C LEU A 207 -10.88 -9.97 -21.04
#